data_AF-A0A845SNE4-F1
#
_entry.id   AF-A0A845SNE4-F1
#
_cell.length_a   1.000
_cell.length_b   1.000
_cell.length_c   1.000
_cell.angle_alpha   90.00
_cell.angle_beta   90.00
_cell.angle_gamma   90.00
#
_symmetry.space_group_name_H-M   'P 1'
#
loop_
_entity.id
_entity.type
_entity.pdbx_description
1 polymer ?
#
loop_
_entity_poly.entity_id
_entity_poly.type
_entity_poly.pdbx_seq_one_letter_code
_entity_poly.pdbx_strand_id
1 'polypeptide(L)' 'MYRYRRLRDLRDDHDMVQKQVAAVLGTSQKQYSRWETGTSEIPAHHLIALARFYGVTTDYLLGLSDKTEP' A
#
# COMPACT_ATOMS: atom_id res chain seq x y z
N MET A 1 -12.45 -2.65 11.43
CA MET A 1 -12.00 -2.36 10.06
C MET A 1 -10.57 -1.87 10.14
N TYR A 2 -9.63 -2.58 9.52
CA TYR A 2 -8.21 -2.25 9.59
C TYR A 2 -7.87 -1.12 8.60
N ARG A 3 -7.01 -0.18 9.03
CA ARG A 3 -6.56 0.95 8.20
C ARG A 3 -5.07 0.84 7.96
N TYR A 4 -4.67 0.55 6.73
CA TYR A 4 -3.27 0.40 6.35
C TYR A 4 -2.60 1.77 6.16
N ARG A 5 -2.27 2.43 7.27
CA ARG A 5 -1.71 3.79 7.29
C ARG A 5 -0.50 3.94 6.37
N ARG A 6 0.41 2.96 6.40
CA ARG A 6 1.66 2.95 5.63
C ARG A 6 1.50 2.86 4.12
N LEU A 7 0.35 2.41 3.59
CA LEU A 7 0.09 2.50 2.14
C LEU A 7 -0.01 3.95 1.70
N ARG A 8 -0.63 4.79 2.54
CA ARG A 8 -0.73 6.23 2.33
C ARG A 8 0.59 6.92 2.60
N ASP A 9 1.22 6.62 3.74
CA ASP A 9 2.46 7.27 4.14
C ASP A 9 3.53 7.08 3.04
N LEU A 10 3.80 5.82 2.60
CA LEU A 10 4.76 5.55 1.51
C LEU A 10 4.38 6.19 0.18
N ARG A 11 3.08 6.29 -0.14
CA ARG A 11 2.63 6.94 -1.37
C ARG A 11 2.89 8.45 -1.32
N ASP A 12 2.56 9.07 -0.19
CA ASP A 12 2.79 10.50 0.05
C ASP A 12 4.32 10.79 0.08
N ASP A 13 5.15 9.90 0.66
CA ASP A 13 6.63 9.99 0.68
C ASP A 13 7.29 9.87 -0.72
N HIS A 14 6.61 9.27 -1.70
CA HIS A 14 7.08 9.12 -3.09
C HIS A 14 6.47 10.17 -4.04
N ASP A 15 5.82 11.22 -3.52
CA ASP A 15 5.10 12.25 -4.30
C ASP A 15 4.05 11.69 -5.28
N MET A 16 3.50 10.50 -4.99
CA MET A 16 2.59 9.80 -5.91
C MET A 16 1.12 10.11 -5.62
N VAL A 17 0.31 10.31 -6.65
CA VAL A 17 -1.15 10.30 -6.51
C VAL A 17 -1.70 8.88 -6.52
N GLN A 18 -2.84 8.65 -5.84
CA GLN A 18 -3.51 7.35 -5.77
C GLN A 18 -3.71 6.66 -7.14
N LYS A 19 -3.87 7.45 -8.23
CA LYS A 19 -4.00 6.95 -9.60
C LYS A 19 -2.72 6.28 -10.13
N GLN A 20 -1.54 6.76 -9.75
CA GLN A 20 -0.26 6.18 -10.19
C GLN A 20 -0.01 4.84 -9.50
N VAL A 21 -0.21 4.74 -8.18
CA VAL A 21 -0.07 3.48 -7.45
C VAL A 21 -1.12 2.46 -7.89
N ALA A 22 -2.36 2.91 -8.15
CA ALA A 22 -3.39 2.04 -8.73
C ALA A 22 -2.96 1.47 -10.09
N ALA A 23 -2.27 2.25 -10.94
CA ALA A 23 -1.74 1.77 -12.22
C ALA A 23 -0.61 0.74 -12.04
N VAL A 24 0.32 0.96 -11.09
CA VAL A 24 1.36 -0.03 -10.71
C VAL A 24 0.73 -1.38 -10.31
N LEU A 25 -0.42 -1.33 -9.64
CA LEU A 25 -1.16 -2.51 -9.19
C LEU A 25 -2.19 -3.06 -10.18
N GLY A 26 -2.35 -2.45 -11.37
CA GLY A 26 -3.37 -2.87 -12.34
C GLY A 26 -4.82 -2.75 -11.84
N THR A 27 -5.10 -1.78 -10.97
CA THR A 27 -6.43 -1.57 -10.35
C THR A 27 -6.96 -0.15 -10.57
N SER A 28 -8.18 0.14 -10.08
CA SER A 28 -8.76 1.49 -10.15
C SER A 28 -8.32 2.37 -8.98
N GLN A 29 -8.18 3.67 -9.21
CA GLN A 29 -7.89 4.65 -8.15
C GLN A 29 -8.90 4.59 -7.00
N LYS A 30 -10.20 4.37 -7.31
CA LYS A 30 -11.25 4.20 -6.30
C LYS A 30 -11.01 2.97 -5.43
N GLN A 31 -10.56 1.87 -6.01
CA GLN A 31 -10.29 0.64 -5.26
C GLN A 31 -9.02 0.77 -4.39
N TYR A 32 -7.97 1.41 -4.92
CA TYR A 32 -6.78 1.73 -4.13
C TYR A 32 -7.08 2.68 -2.95
N SER A 33 -7.89 3.72 -3.19
CA SER A 33 -8.36 4.63 -2.13
C SER A 33 -9.12 3.89 -1.01
N ARG A 34 -9.94 2.89 -1.35
CA ARG A 34 -10.62 2.05 -0.36
C ARG A 34 -9.68 1.20 0.48
N TRP A 35 -8.49 0.85 -0.01
CA TRP A 35 -7.46 0.17 0.80
C TRP A 35 -6.80 1.15 1.78
N GLU A 36 -6.44 2.36 1.34
CA GLU A 36 -5.86 3.40 2.24
C GLU A 36 -6.82 3.85 3.35
N THR A 37 -8.13 3.92 3.05
CA THR A 37 -9.16 4.24 4.05
C THR A 37 -9.62 3.03 4.86
N GLY A 38 -9.15 1.83 4.55
CA GLY A 38 -9.59 0.56 5.15
C GLY A 38 -10.99 0.08 4.71
N THR A 39 -11.70 0.88 3.90
CA THR A 39 -13.07 0.64 3.40
C THR A 39 -13.24 -0.65 2.57
N SER A 40 -12.13 -1.29 2.17
CA SER A 40 -12.07 -2.70 1.82
C SER A 40 -10.69 -3.25 2.17
N GLU A 41 -10.58 -4.56 2.40
CA GLU A 41 -9.29 -5.23 2.62
C GLU A 41 -8.46 -5.26 1.33
N ILE A 42 -7.14 -5.22 1.47
CA ILE A 42 -6.19 -5.34 0.36
C ILE A 42 -5.86 -6.82 0.11
N PRO A 43 -6.06 -7.34 -1.11
CA PRO A 43 -5.60 -8.68 -1.47
C PRO A 43 -4.09 -8.85 -1.27
N ALA A 44 -3.67 -9.98 -0.71
CA ALA A 44 -2.26 -10.24 -0.36
C ALA A 44 -1.28 -10.09 -1.54
N HIS A 45 -1.70 -10.40 -2.77
CA HIS A 45 -0.85 -10.20 -3.95
C HIS A 45 -0.56 -8.71 -4.25
N HIS A 46 -1.48 -7.80 -3.97
CA HIS A 46 -1.22 -6.36 -4.08
C HIS A 46 -0.33 -5.87 -2.95
N LEU A 47 -0.46 -6.43 -1.74
CA LEU A 47 0.44 -6.14 -0.62
C LEU A 47 1.89 -6.55 -0.97
N ILE A 48 2.10 -7.74 -1.54
CA ILE A 48 3.41 -8.20 -2.03
C ILE A 48 3.94 -7.32 -3.17
N ALA A 49 3.07 -6.87 -4.08
CA ALA A 49 3.47 -5.97 -5.16
C ALA A 49 3.91 -4.59 -4.62
N LEU A 50 3.19 -4.02 -3.64
CA LEU A 50 3.59 -2.77 -2.99
C LEU A 50 4.88 -2.91 -2.18
N ALA A 51 5.06 -4.03 -1.49
CA ALA A 51 6.29 -4.35 -0.75
C ALA A 51 7.51 -4.30 -1.69
N ARG A 52 7.41 -4.98 -2.84
CA ARG A 52 8.45 -4.95 -3.88
C ARG A 52 8.62 -3.57 -4.53
N PHE A 53 7.53 -2.85 -4.77
CA PHE A 53 7.55 -1.54 -5.44
C PHE A 53 8.24 -0.46 -4.59
N TYR A 54 7.95 -0.42 -3.29
CA TYR A 54 8.54 0.54 -2.34
C TYR A 54 9.85 0.04 -1.70
N GLY A 55 10.29 -1.19 -1.99
CA GLY A 55 11.49 -1.78 -1.39
C GLY A 55 11.34 -2.07 0.12
N VAL A 56 10.13 -2.41 0.58
CA VAL A 56 9.81 -2.66 2.00
C VAL A 56 9.27 -4.08 2.25
N THR A 57 9.24 -4.51 3.51
CA THR A 57 8.59 -5.76 3.90
C THR A 57 7.05 -5.67 3.93
N THR A 58 6.35 -6.80 3.80
CA THR A 58 4.90 -6.87 4.07
C THR A 58 4.57 -6.55 5.52
N ASP A 59 5.43 -6.94 6.45
CA ASP A 59 5.29 -6.66 7.89
C ASP A 59 5.38 -5.16 8.16
N TYR A 60 6.22 -4.44 7.41
CA TYR A 60 6.18 -2.99 7.38
C TYR A 60 4.82 -2.50 6.89
N LEU A 61 4.33 -2.89 5.72
CA LEU A 61 3.02 -2.42 5.20
C LEU A 61 1.83 -2.70 6.14
N LEU A 62 1.89 -3.81 6.89
CA LEU A 62 0.85 -4.23 7.84
C LEU A 62 0.97 -3.58 9.23
N GLY A 63 2.06 -2.88 9.53
CA GLY A 63 2.30 -2.28 10.85
C GLY A 63 2.79 -3.28 11.92
N LEU A 64 3.34 -4.43 11.51
CA LEU A 64 3.86 -5.48 12.39
C LEU A 64 5.34 -5.27 12.78
N SER A 65 6.08 -4.47 12.00
CA SER A 65 7.49 -4.16 12.21
C SER A 65 7.83 -2.78 11.69
N ASP A 66 8.70 -2.03 12.36
CA ASP A 66 9.23 -0.75 11.86
C ASP A 66 10.40 -0.91 10.87
N LYS A 67 10.88 -2.15 10.67
CA LYS A 67 11.96 -2.45 9.71
C LYS A 67 11.44 -2.41 8.29
N THR A 68 11.97 -1.48 7.51
CA THR A 68 11.75 -1.38 6.06
C THR A 68 12.52 -2.47 5.30
N GLU A 69 13.75 -2.78 5.70
CA GLU A 69 14.63 -3.73 5.01
C GLU A 69 14.14 -5.20 5.10
N PRO A 70 14.13 -5.96 3.97
CA PRO A 70 13.88 -7.40 3.93
C PRO A 70 14.96 -8.30 4.54
#